data_AF-A0A2G4SJS4-F1
#
_entry.id   AF-A0A2G4SJS4-F1
#
_cell.length_a   1.000
_cell.length_b   1.000
_cell.length_c   1.000
_cell.angle_alpha   90.00
_cell.angle_beta   90.00
_cell.angle_gamma   90.00
#
_symmetry.space_group_name_H-M   'P 1'
#
loop_
_entity.id
_entity.type
_entity.pdbx_description
1 polymer ?
#
loop_
_entity_poly.entity_id
_entity_poly.type
_entity_poly.pdbx_seq_one_letter_code
_entity_poly.pdbx_strand_id
1 'polypeptide(L)' 'MEISWKLAICMYYYAEYTEENVKKYTEEIKRLGDVEICYNIDPKQPIIVTKERIRKMPNSYQLYPATLD' A
#
# COMPACT_ATOMS: atom_id res chain seq x y z
N MET A 1 -8.80 -6.64 11.83
CA MET A 1 -7.80 -5.56 11.98
C MET A 1 -7.71 -4.90 10.63
N GLU A 2 -8.24 -3.70 10.51
CA GLU A 2 -8.15 -2.95 9.27
C GLU A 2 -6.80 -2.23 9.23
N ILE A 3 -6.09 -2.35 8.12
CA ILE A 3 -4.78 -1.74 7.90
C ILE A 3 -5.01 -0.56 6.97
N SER A 4 -4.66 0.65 7.39
CA SER A 4 -4.73 1.82 6.52
C SER A 4 -3.64 1.76 5.46
N TRP A 5 -3.84 2.50 4.37
CA TRP A 5 -2.83 2.66 3.32
C TRP A 5 -1.48 3.15 3.88
N LYS A 6 -1.51 4.11 4.81
CA LYS A 6 -0.29 4.64 5.45
C LYS A 6 0.43 3.58 6.28
N LEU A 7 -0.31 2.77 7.03
CA LEU A 7 0.26 1.67 7.81
C LEU A 7 0.84 0.60 6.89
N ALA A 8 0.14 0.25 5.81
CA ALA A 8 0.61 -0.71 4.81
C ALA A 8 1.94 -0.28 4.19
N ILE A 9 2.15 1.01 3.93
CA ILE A 9 3.42 1.53 3.42
C ILE A 9 4.56 1.25 4.40
N CYS A 10 4.37 1.60 5.67
CA CYS A 10 5.36 1.32 6.69
C CYS A 10 5.64 -0.18 6.81
N MET A 11 4.60 -1.04 6.72
CA MET A 11 4.76 -2.49 6.72
C MET A 11 5.57 -3.00 5.52
N TYR A 12 5.32 -2.49 4.31
CA TYR A 12 6.07 -2.88 3.10
C TYR A 12 7.56 -2.56 3.21
N TYR A 13 7.90 -1.42 3.79
CA TYR A 13 9.29 -1.01 4.01
C TYR A 13 9.89 -1.54 5.32
N TYR A 14 9.18 -2.41 6.06
CA TYR A 14 9.58 -2.90 7.38
C TYR A 14 9.98 -1.78 8.35
N ALA A 15 9.23 -0.68 8.31
CA ALA A 15 9.49 0.52 9.09
C ALA A 15 8.39 0.75 10.14
N GLU A 16 8.74 1.45 11.21
CA GLU A 16 7.77 1.88 12.22
C GLU A 16 6.75 2.88 11.65
N TYR A 17 5.54 2.85 12.19
CA TYR A 17 4.49 3.78 11.80
C TYR A 17 4.70 5.15 12.43
N THR A 18 5.41 6.02 11.71
CA THR A 18 5.66 7.42 12.07
C THR A 18 5.31 8.32 10.89
N GLU A 19 4.94 9.58 11.16
CA GLU A 19 4.63 10.55 10.09
C GLU A 19 5.80 10.77 9.13
N GLU A 20 7.03 10.76 9.66
CA GLU A 20 8.26 10.88 8.86
C GLU A 20 8.41 9.71 7.87
N ASN A 21 8.25 8.47 8.36
CA ASN A 21 8.33 7.29 7.52
C ASN A 21 7.22 7.27 6.47
N VAL A 22 5.98 7.57 6.86
CA VAL A 22 4.85 7.66 5.92
C VAL A 22 5.16 8.67 4.81
N LYS A 23 5.65 9.87 5.16
CA LYS A 23 6.00 10.90 4.17
C LYS A 23 7.12 10.43 3.25
N LYS A 24 8.22 9.91 3.81
CA LYS A 24 9.37 9.41 3.06
C LYS A 24 8.96 8.35 2.03
N TYR A 25 8.26 7.33 2.49
CA TYR A 25 7.90 6.18 1.65
C TYR A 25 6.73 6.46 0.70
N THR A 26 5.86 7.41 1.02
CA THR A 26 4.87 7.93 0.06
C THR A 26 5.57 8.54 -1.16
N GLU A 27 6.63 9.34 -0.94
CA GLU A 27 7.41 9.91 -2.04
C GLU A 27 8.18 8.84 -2.83
N GLU A 28 8.66 7.76 -2.19
CA GLU A 28 9.25 6.62 -2.91
C GLU A 28 8.23 5.93 -3.83
N ILE A 29 7.01 5.65 -3.36
CA ILE A 29 5.97 5.02 -4.19
C ILE A 29 5.61 5.94 -5.37
N LYS A 30 5.48 7.26 -5.15
CA LYS A 30 5.25 8.21 -6.25
C LYS A 30 6.38 8.17 -7.29
N ARG A 31 7.65 8.00 -6.86
CA ARG A 31 8.81 7.86 -7.77
C ARG A 31 8.75 6.58 -8.62
N LEU A 32 8.13 5.50 -8.14
CA LEU A 32 7.98 4.25 -8.89
C LEU A 32 6.98 4.36 -10.05
N GLY A 33 6.21 5.44 -10.14
CA GLY A 33 5.29 5.71 -11.24
C GLY A 33 3.87 5.20 -10.99
N ASP A 34 3.25 4.57 -11.99
CA ASP A 34 1.84 4.15 -11.94
C ASP A 34 1.62 2.84 -11.17
N VAL A 35 2.05 2.84 -9.92
CA VAL A 35 1.92 1.73 -8.98
C VAL A 35 1.08 2.13 -7.78
N GLU A 36 0.59 1.13 -7.07
CA GLU A 36 -0.16 1.28 -5.83
C GLU A 36 0.22 0.18 -4.85
N ILE A 37 0.14 0.51 -3.55
CA ILE A 37 0.28 -0.48 -2.49
C ILE A 37 -1.07 -1.16 -2.24
N CYS A 38 -1.06 -2.49 -2.29
CA CYS A 38 -2.25 -3.31 -2.15
C CYS A 38 -1.89 -4.64 -1.49
N TYR A 39 -2.85 -5.54 -1.37
CA TYR A 39 -2.62 -6.91 -0.96
C TYR A 39 -3.45 -7.87 -1.80
N ASN A 40 -3.08 -9.15 -1.83
CA ASN A 40 -3.83 -10.18 -2.53
C ASN A 40 -4.69 -10.99 -1.54
N ILE A 41 -4.04 -11.72 -0.64
CA ILE A 41 -4.70 -12.62 0.32
C ILE A 41 -4.58 -12.08 1.74
N ASP A 42 -3.36 -11.77 2.18
CA ASP A 42 -3.10 -11.32 3.56
C ASP A 42 -2.85 -9.80 3.59
N PRO A 43 -3.70 -9.00 4.26
CA PRO A 43 -3.49 -7.56 4.40
C PRO A 43 -2.24 -7.21 5.22
N LYS A 44 -1.62 -8.17 5.91
CA LYS A 44 -0.33 -7.97 6.60
C LYS A 44 0.89 -8.17 5.71
N GLN A 45 0.70 -8.57 4.45
CA GLN A 45 1.75 -8.76 3.46
C GLN A 45 1.52 -7.81 2.28
N PRO A 46 1.72 -6.48 2.49
CA PRO A 46 1.54 -5.50 1.42
C PRO A 46 2.50 -5.77 0.26
N ILE A 47 2.03 -5.49 -0.94
CA ILE A 47 2.77 -5.59 -2.19
C ILE A 47 2.55 -4.33 -3.03
N ILE A 48 3.51 -4.03 -3.92
CA ILE A 48 3.39 -2.96 -4.91
C ILE A 48 3.04 -3.57 -6.25
N VAL A 49 1.99 -3.07 -6.88
CA VAL A 49 1.50 -3.55 -8.18
C VAL A 49 1.14 -2.36 -9.06
N THR A 50 1.25 -2.50 -10.38
CA THR A 50 0.79 -1.45 -11.30
C THR A 50 -0.71 -1.23 -11.18
N LYS A 51 -1.16 0.03 -11.27
CA LYS A 51 -2.60 0.34 -11.19
C LYS A 51 -3.38 -0.31 -12.32
N GLU A 52 -2.77 -0.48 -13.49
CA GLU A 52 -3.35 -1.23 -14.60
C GLU A 52 -3.66 -2.69 -14.22
N ARG A 53 -2.73 -3.38 -13.54
CA ARG A 53 -2.92 -4.78 -13.14
C ARG A 53 -4.01 -4.93 -12.09
N ILE A 54 -4.10 -4.00 -11.13
CA ILE A 54 -5.20 -3.94 -10.15
C ILE A 54 -6.54 -3.80 -10.88
N ARG A 55 -6.64 -2.84 -11.83
CA ARG A 55 -7.86 -2.60 -12.61
C ARG A 55 -8.27 -3.80 -13.47
N LYS A 56 -7.30 -4.49 -14.09
CA LYS A 56 -7.56 -5.66 -14.96
C LYS A 56 -7.82 -6.96 -14.17
N MET A 57 -7.48 -7.00 -12.87
CA MET A 57 -7.63 -8.17 -12.01
C MET A 57 -8.31 -7.81 -10.67
N PRO A 58 -9.59 -7.36 -10.68
CA PRO A 58 -10.25 -6.81 -9.50
C PRO A 58 -10.44 -7.83 -8.36
N ASN A 59 -10.46 -9.13 -8.67
CA ASN A 59 -10.60 -10.19 -7.67
C ASN A 59 -9.25 -10.67 -7.09
N SER A 60 -8.13 -10.15 -7.59
CA SER A 60 -6.78 -10.58 -7.18
C SER A 60 -6.05 -9.57 -6.32
N TYR A 61 -6.55 -8.33 -6.26
CA TYR A 61 -5.91 -7.25 -5.52
C TYR A 61 -6.94 -6.43 -4.77
N GLN A 62 -6.66 -6.18 -3.50
CA GLN A 62 -7.49 -5.42 -2.59
C GLN A 62 -6.71 -4.17 -2.17
N LEU A 63 -7.35 -3.01 -2.29
CA LEU A 63 -6.75 -1.74 -1.91
C LEU A 63 -6.95 -1.51 -0.42
N TYR A 64 -5.95 -0.93 0.23
CA TYR A 64 -6.08 -0.46 1.60
C TYR A 64 -6.93 0.83 1.65
N PRO A 65 -7.77 1.00 2.69
CA PRO A 65 -8.52 2.24 2.88
C PRO A 65 -7.57 3.42 3.15
N ALA A 66 -7.93 4.61 2.63
CA ALA A 66 -7.14 5.82 2.80
C ALA A 66 -7.05 6.27 4.28
N THR A 67 -8.13 6.06 5.03
CA THR A 67 -8.27 6.32 6.46
C THR A 67 -9.06 5.17 7.09
N LEU A 68 -8.78 4.88 8.36
CA LEU A 68 -9.70 4.08 9.18
C LEU A 68 -10.69 5.08 9.79
N ASP A 69 -11.99 4.83 9.61
CA ASP A 69 -13.05 5.62 10.22
C ASP A 69 -13.16 5.36 11.73
#